data_AF-A0AAD8FU75-F1
#
_entry.id   AF-A0AAD8FU75-F1
#
_cell.length_a   1.000
_cell.length_b   1.000
_cell.length_c   1.000
_cell.angle_alpha   90.00
_cell.angle_beta   90.00
_cell.angle_gamma   90.00
#
_symmetry.space_group_name_H-M   'P 1'
#
loop_
_entity.id
_entity.type
_entity.pdbx_description
1 polymer ?
#
loop_
_entity_poly.entity_id
_entity_poly.type
_entity_poly.pdbx_seq_one_letter_code
_entity_poly.pdbx_strand_id
1 'polypeptide(L)'
;MATVLFCTGVSMLMILHSAATAFDPNVCVGKPKQLIYADPTDLRGFYSCEGGHAIHHSCQQGEVFEPKVGNCVVPLPAPSPGFCTLKPDGIYKDPTNKAGFYKCVSGAPFYRICQRPLLFNSSTAACESEASAQLHTITMPPLKLWRIGRVRRSLTTTARKETSAGTY
;
A
#
# COMPACT_ATOMS: atom_id res chain seq x y z
N MET A 1 -51.55 35.48 19.59
CA MET A 1 -51.46 35.47 21.06
C MET A 1 -51.37 34.02 21.49
N ALA A 2 -50.18 33.57 21.90
CA ALA A 2 -49.97 32.24 22.49
C ALA A 2 -48.94 32.42 23.61
N THR A 3 -49.31 31.95 24.78
CA THR A 3 -48.75 32.27 26.10
C THR A 3 -47.39 31.65 26.33
N VAL A 4 -46.47 32.42 26.92
CA VAL A 4 -45.16 31.97 27.39
C VAL A 4 -45.32 31.44 28.82
N LEU A 5 -44.92 30.20 29.07
CA LEU A 5 -44.85 29.59 30.42
C LEU A 5 -43.44 29.03 30.61
N PHE A 6 -42.72 29.59 31.58
CA PHE A 6 -41.34 29.26 31.92
C PHE A 6 -41.24 28.21 33.03
N CYS A 7 -40.21 27.37 32.89
CA CYS A 7 -39.37 26.74 33.92
C CYS A 7 -40.01 25.89 35.03
N THR A 8 -39.90 24.56 34.89
CA THR A 8 -39.47 23.70 36.01
C THR A 8 -38.55 22.57 35.50
N GLY A 9 -37.40 22.43 36.16
CA GLY A 9 -36.74 21.14 36.39
C GLY A 9 -36.00 20.49 35.23
N VAL A 10 -34.66 20.59 35.26
CA VAL A 10 -33.65 19.66 34.73
C VAL A 10 -34.19 18.51 33.87
N SER A 11 -34.63 18.83 32.66
CA SER A 11 -34.77 17.85 31.60
C SER A 11 -33.56 18.10 30.72
N MET A 12 -32.60 17.17 30.74
CA MET A 12 -31.63 17.09 29.66
C MET A 12 -32.46 17.06 28.39
N LEU A 13 -32.56 18.21 27.71
CA LEU A 13 -32.79 18.19 26.28
C LEU A 13 -31.69 17.27 25.78
N MET A 14 -32.07 16.04 25.43
CA MET A 14 -31.49 15.41 24.27
C MET A 14 -31.73 16.41 23.15
N ILE A 15 -30.81 17.39 23.05
CA ILE A 15 -30.63 18.18 21.85
C ILE A 15 -30.37 17.07 20.86
N LEU A 16 -31.41 16.73 20.10
CA LEU A 16 -31.29 16.11 18.81
C LEU A 16 -30.32 17.02 18.08
N HIS A 17 -29.02 16.69 18.22
CA HIS A 17 -28.02 17.07 17.27
C HIS A 17 -28.52 16.37 16.04
N SER A 18 -29.37 17.07 15.28
CA SER A 18 -29.53 16.78 13.89
C SER A 18 -28.10 16.86 13.37
N ALA A 19 -27.49 15.69 13.22
CA ALA A 19 -26.40 15.54 12.30
C ALA A 19 -27.05 15.82 10.95
N ALA A 20 -27.20 17.12 10.64
CA ALA A 20 -27.46 17.58 9.31
C ALA A 20 -26.29 17.02 8.52
N THR A 21 -26.54 15.93 7.80
CA THR A 21 -25.66 15.49 6.73
C THR A 21 -25.47 16.74 5.87
N ALA A 22 -24.28 17.31 5.92
CA ALA A 22 -23.97 18.61 5.37
C ALA A 22 -23.89 18.53 3.84
N PHE A 23 -25.04 18.26 3.23
CA PHE A 23 -25.23 18.24 1.79
C PHE A 23 -25.57 19.66 1.38
N ASP A 24 -24.67 20.34 0.65
CA ASP A 24 -24.96 21.67 0.09
C ASP A 24 -25.55 21.52 -1.33
N PRO A 25 -26.88 21.63 -1.50
CA PRO A 25 -27.52 21.48 -2.81
C PRO A 25 -27.14 22.62 -3.79
N ASN A 26 -26.55 23.72 -3.32
CA ASN A 26 -26.19 24.87 -4.14
C ASN A 26 -24.74 24.85 -4.62
N VAL A 27 -23.97 23.80 -4.32
CA VAL A 27 -22.54 23.69 -4.70
C VAL A 27 -22.30 23.81 -6.21
N CYS A 28 -23.31 23.54 -7.03
CA CYS A 28 -23.24 23.61 -8.50
C CYS A 28 -23.67 24.96 -9.10
N VAL A 29 -24.19 25.91 -8.30
CA VAL A 29 -24.65 27.21 -8.80
C VAL A 29 -23.46 28.05 -9.23
N GLY A 30 -23.43 28.44 -10.51
CA GLY A 30 -22.38 29.28 -11.08
C GLY A 30 -21.03 28.59 -11.33
N LYS A 31 -20.96 27.26 -11.16
CA LYS A 31 -19.74 26.48 -11.41
C LYS A 31 -19.79 25.74 -12.76
N PRO A 32 -18.63 25.48 -13.41
CA PRO A 32 -18.61 24.74 -14.67
C PRO A 32 -19.18 23.33 -14.51
N LYS A 33 -20.04 22.91 -15.46
CA LYS A 33 -20.79 21.64 -15.43
C LYS A 33 -19.90 20.39 -15.48
N GLN A 34 -18.67 20.49 -15.96
CA GLN A 34 -17.83 19.32 -16.24
C GLN A 34 -16.75 19.06 -15.18
N LEU A 35 -16.77 19.81 -14.09
CA LEU A 35 -15.82 19.69 -13.00
C LEU A 35 -16.51 19.09 -11.77
N ILE A 36 -15.83 18.17 -11.10
CA ILE A 36 -16.26 17.59 -9.83
C ILE A 36 -15.66 18.39 -8.67
N TYR A 37 -16.42 18.58 -7.59
CA TYR A 37 -16.05 19.46 -6.49
C TYR A 37 -15.90 18.66 -5.20
N ALA A 38 -14.85 18.93 -4.43
CA ALA A 38 -14.69 18.33 -3.11
C ALA A 38 -15.83 18.77 -2.18
N ASP A 39 -16.30 17.84 -1.34
CA ASP A 39 -17.17 18.18 -0.23
C ASP A 39 -16.34 18.85 0.88
N PRO A 40 -16.71 20.06 1.37
CA PRO A 40 -15.95 20.76 2.41
C PRO A 40 -16.10 20.14 3.81
N THR A 41 -17.08 19.26 4.00
CA THR A 41 -17.41 18.61 5.27
C THR A 41 -17.10 17.11 5.29
N ASP A 42 -17.07 16.46 4.13
CA ASP A 42 -16.62 15.08 3.97
C ASP A 42 -15.37 15.00 3.07
N LEU A 43 -14.22 14.69 3.67
CA LEU A 43 -12.96 14.50 2.93
C LEU A 43 -13.05 13.36 1.90
N ARG A 44 -13.97 12.42 2.09
CA ARG A 44 -14.22 11.30 1.17
C ARG A 44 -15.33 11.63 0.18
N GLY A 45 -16.01 12.76 0.36
CA GLY A 45 -17.15 13.20 -0.41
C GLY A 45 -16.76 14.10 -1.58
N PHE A 46 -17.48 13.98 -2.68
CA PHE A 46 -17.38 14.90 -3.80
C PHE A 46 -18.72 15.03 -4.54
N TYR A 47 -18.92 16.17 -5.19
CA TYR A 47 -20.12 16.48 -5.95
C TYR A 47 -19.84 16.43 -7.45
N SER A 48 -20.70 15.75 -8.19
CA SER A 48 -20.81 15.87 -9.65
C SER A 48 -22.02 16.72 -10.01
N CYS A 49 -21.84 17.71 -10.88
CA CYS A 49 -22.91 18.61 -11.29
C CYS A 49 -23.55 18.15 -12.59
N GLU A 50 -24.79 17.66 -12.54
CA GLU A 50 -25.56 17.27 -13.72
C GLU A 50 -26.83 18.13 -13.83
N GLY A 51 -26.99 18.84 -14.95
CA GLY A 51 -28.17 19.70 -15.16
C GLY A 51 -28.34 20.82 -14.13
N GLY A 52 -27.30 21.21 -13.41
CA GLY A 52 -27.36 22.22 -12.33
C GLY A 52 -27.67 21.63 -10.95
N HIS A 53 -27.91 20.32 -10.85
CA HIS A 53 -28.10 19.62 -9.58
C HIS A 53 -26.79 18.98 -9.11
N ALA A 54 -26.54 19.09 -7.81
CA ALA A 54 -25.41 18.44 -7.17
C ALA A 54 -25.76 17.00 -6.80
N ILE A 55 -24.94 16.05 -7.26
CA ILE A 55 -25.02 14.65 -6.84
C ILE A 55 -23.80 14.37 -5.98
N HIS A 56 -24.01 13.97 -4.73
CA HIS A 56 -22.93 13.62 -3.82
C HIS A 56 -22.52 12.16 -4.00
N HIS A 57 -21.22 11.94 -4.10
CA HIS A 57 -20.56 10.65 -4.17
C HIS A 57 -19.57 10.54 -3.03
N SER A 58 -19.30 9.32 -2.58
CA SER A 58 -18.26 9.05 -1.59
C SER A 58 -17.23 8.09 -2.16
N CYS A 59 -15.96 8.37 -1.92
CA CYS A 59 -14.85 7.50 -2.27
C CYS A 59 -14.92 6.16 -1.55
N GLN A 60 -14.24 5.15 -2.11
CA GLN A 60 -14.18 3.83 -1.48
C GLN A 60 -13.48 3.90 -0.11
N GLN A 61 -13.57 2.80 0.66
CA GLN A 61 -13.10 2.81 2.04
C GLN A 61 -11.57 3.02 2.13
N GLY A 62 -11.19 4.13 2.77
CA GLY A 62 -9.79 4.54 2.93
C GLY A 62 -9.23 5.39 1.80
N GLU A 63 -10.08 5.89 0.91
CA GLU A 63 -9.75 6.90 -0.09
C GLU A 63 -10.34 8.26 0.29
N VAL A 64 -9.64 9.32 -0.11
CA VAL A 64 -9.96 10.73 0.09
C VAL A 64 -10.05 11.38 -1.29
N PHE A 65 -10.99 12.29 -1.50
CA PHE A 65 -11.13 12.97 -2.78
C PHE A 65 -10.07 14.06 -2.93
N GLU A 66 -9.26 14.02 -4.00
CA GLU A 66 -8.26 15.05 -4.30
C GLU A 66 -8.76 15.96 -5.44
N PRO A 67 -9.18 17.20 -5.14
CA PRO A 67 -9.77 18.09 -6.14
C PRO A 67 -8.77 18.51 -7.23
N LYS A 68 -7.46 18.50 -6.95
CA LYS A 68 -6.43 18.81 -7.95
C LYS A 68 -6.29 17.72 -9.02
N VAL A 69 -6.57 16.48 -8.65
CA VAL A 69 -6.51 15.31 -9.53
C VAL A 69 -7.88 15.01 -10.13
N GLY A 70 -8.96 15.39 -9.43
CA GLY A 70 -10.32 15.05 -9.81
C GLY A 70 -10.59 13.56 -9.64
N ASN A 71 -10.03 12.93 -8.61
CA ASN A 71 -10.28 11.52 -8.33
C ASN A 71 -10.12 11.20 -6.84
N CYS A 72 -10.65 10.05 -6.44
CA CYS A 72 -10.38 9.43 -5.15
C CYS A 72 -8.94 8.89 -5.13
N VAL A 73 -8.19 9.30 -4.13
CA VAL A 73 -6.81 8.86 -3.91
C VAL A 73 -6.69 8.23 -2.53
N VAL A 74 -5.88 7.18 -2.41
CA VAL A 74 -5.49 6.69 -1.08
C VAL A 74 -4.46 7.68 -0.52
N PRO A 75 -4.77 8.41 0.57
CA PRO A 75 -3.81 9.34 1.15
C PRO A 75 -2.58 8.56 1.60
N LEU A 76 -1.42 8.93 1.04
CA LEU A 76 -0.16 8.34 1.44
C LEU A 76 0.22 8.90 2.82
N PRO A 77 0.59 8.04 3.78
CA PRO A 77 1.27 8.43 5.01
C PRO A 77 2.40 9.41 4.70
N ALA A 78 2.52 10.45 5.51
CA ALA A 78 3.66 11.33 5.43
C ALA A 78 4.93 10.50 5.63
N PRO A 79 5.93 10.60 4.72
CA PRO A 79 7.17 9.87 4.90
C PRO A 79 7.83 10.28 6.21
N SER A 80 8.29 9.30 6.99
CA SER A 80 9.03 9.58 8.23
C SER A 80 10.26 10.45 7.92
N PRO A 81 10.34 11.68 8.47
CA PRO A 81 11.47 12.56 8.21
C PRO A 81 12.73 11.90 8.76
N GLY A 82 13.69 11.64 7.86
CA GLY A 82 14.97 11.02 8.19
C GLY A 82 15.08 9.52 7.90
N PHE A 83 14.04 8.86 7.37
CA PHE A 83 14.14 7.44 6.98
C PHE A 83 15.32 7.18 6.02
N CYS A 84 15.61 8.11 5.13
CA CYS A 84 16.64 8.00 4.10
C CYS A 84 18.00 8.64 4.46
N THR A 85 18.16 9.30 5.62
CA THR A 85 19.37 10.10 5.94
C THR A 85 20.67 9.29 5.93
N LEU A 86 20.62 8.00 6.26
CA LEU A 86 21.78 7.09 6.29
C LEU A 86 21.59 5.89 5.36
N LYS A 87 20.73 6.02 4.35
CA LYS A 87 20.46 4.97 3.38
C LYS A 87 20.91 5.42 2.00
N PRO A 88 21.53 4.54 1.20
CA PRO A 88 21.79 4.85 -0.20
C PRO A 88 20.47 5.02 -0.97
N ASP A 89 20.57 5.51 -2.20
CA ASP A 89 19.43 5.61 -3.09
C ASP A 89 18.91 4.20 -3.42
N GLY A 90 17.60 4.02 -3.32
CA GLY A 90 17.00 2.70 -3.44
C GLY A 90 15.56 2.63 -2.94
N ILE A 91 14.99 1.43 -2.99
CA ILE A 91 13.64 1.15 -2.51
C ILE A 91 13.73 0.26 -1.26
N TYR A 92 13.03 0.65 -0.21
CA TYR A 92 13.06 0.01 1.09
C TYR A 92 11.64 -0.33 1.54
N LYS A 93 11.44 -1.53 2.06
CA LYS A 93 10.16 -1.91 2.67
C LYS A 93 9.85 -1.03 3.88
N ASP A 94 8.59 -0.71 4.06
CA ASP A 94 8.11 -0.12 5.30
C ASP A 94 8.05 -1.21 6.40
N PRO A 95 8.68 -1.01 7.57
CA PRO A 95 8.60 -1.97 8.68
C PRO A 95 7.21 -2.06 9.32
N THR A 96 6.36 -1.04 9.16
CA THR A 96 5.03 -0.96 9.77
C THR A 96 3.91 -1.41 8.83
N ASN A 97 4.05 -1.17 7.53
CA ASN A 97 3.04 -1.49 6.52
C ASN A 97 3.60 -2.44 5.45
N LYS A 98 3.06 -3.66 5.36
CA LYS A 98 3.50 -4.66 4.36
C LYS A 98 3.24 -4.24 2.91
N ALA A 99 2.24 -3.38 2.67
CA ALA A 99 1.97 -2.81 1.36
C ALA A 99 2.76 -1.52 1.10
N GLY A 100 3.45 -0.98 2.12
CA GLY A 100 4.18 0.28 2.05
C GLY A 100 5.66 0.12 1.70
N PHE A 101 6.21 1.10 1.01
CA PHE A 101 7.64 1.21 0.74
C PHE A 101 8.11 2.66 0.62
N TYR A 102 9.39 2.87 0.90
CA TYR A 102 10.09 4.13 0.77
C TYR A 102 11.04 4.07 -0.42
N LYS A 103 10.98 5.05 -1.30
CA LYS A 103 12.02 5.31 -2.29
C LYS A 103 12.92 6.43 -1.76
N CYS A 104 14.19 6.14 -1.54
CA CYS A 104 15.20 7.12 -1.18
C CYS A 104 15.87 7.67 -2.44
N VAL A 105 15.92 9.00 -2.55
CA VAL A 105 16.66 9.70 -3.61
C VAL A 105 17.42 10.85 -2.98
N SER A 106 18.75 10.82 -3.02
CA SER A 106 19.64 11.82 -2.43
C SER A 106 19.31 12.15 -0.96
N GLY A 107 18.98 11.12 -0.17
CA GLY A 107 18.60 11.27 1.24
C GLY A 107 17.16 11.73 1.50
N ALA A 108 16.37 12.03 0.45
CA ALA A 108 14.96 12.39 0.58
C ALA A 108 14.04 11.14 0.52
N PRO A 109 13.11 10.96 1.48
CA PRO A 109 12.16 9.85 1.48
C PRO A 109 10.89 10.14 0.66
N PHE A 110 10.57 9.25 -0.27
CA PHE A 110 9.31 9.23 -1.01
C PHE A 110 8.52 7.98 -0.63
N TYR A 111 7.44 8.14 0.14
CA TYR A 111 6.60 7.02 0.55
C TYR A 111 5.59 6.65 -0.54
N ARG A 112 5.34 5.35 -0.71
CA ARG A 112 4.35 4.79 -1.65
C ARG A 112 3.69 3.57 -1.01
N ILE A 113 2.47 3.28 -1.43
CA ILE A 113 1.72 2.09 -1.02
C ILE A 113 1.31 1.33 -2.29
N CYS A 114 1.49 0.01 -2.27
CA CYS A 114 0.96 -0.90 -3.28
C CYS A 114 -0.57 -0.86 -3.33
N GLN A 115 -1.12 -1.03 -4.52
CA GLN A 115 -2.57 -1.09 -4.68
C GLN A 115 -3.10 -2.34 -3.97
N ARG A 116 -4.11 -2.19 -3.11
CA ARG A 116 -4.68 -3.35 -2.40
C ARG A 116 -5.24 -4.36 -3.41
N PRO A 117 -5.05 -5.68 -3.20
CA PRO A 117 -4.49 -6.36 -2.01
C PRO A 117 -2.99 -6.69 -2.10
N LEU A 118 -2.21 -5.98 -2.93
CA LEU A 118 -0.80 -6.29 -3.16
C LEU A 118 0.09 -5.85 -1.98
N LEU A 119 1.15 -6.62 -1.74
CA LEU A 119 2.20 -6.37 -0.76
C LEU A 119 3.52 -6.04 -1.46
N PHE A 120 4.36 -5.23 -0.82
CA PHE A 120 5.67 -4.88 -1.35
C PHE A 120 6.69 -5.99 -1.07
N ASN A 121 7.29 -6.54 -2.13
CA ASN A 121 8.37 -7.50 -2.04
C ASN A 121 9.73 -6.78 -2.21
N SER A 122 10.54 -6.77 -1.15
CA SER A 122 11.86 -6.10 -1.18
C SER A 122 12.90 -6.81 -2.04
N SER A 123 12.72 -8.10 -2.34
CA SER A 123 13.66 -8.88 -3.16
C SER A 123 13.50 -8.57 -4.64
N THR A 124 12.28 -8.26 -5.09
CA THR A 124 11.97 -7.86 -6.47
C THR A 124 11.75 -6.37 -6.65
N ALA A 125 11.67 -5.63 -5.55
CA ALA A 125 11.26 -4.23 -5.51
C ALA A 125 9.92 -3.97 -6.21
N ALA A 126 8.97 -4.91 -6.11
CA ALA A 126 7.69 -4.87 -6.80
C ALA A 126 6.50 -5.12 -5.86
N CYS A 127 5.32 -4.67 -6.29
CA CYS A 127 4.04 -4.97 -5.63
C CYS A 127 3.50 -6.29 -6.14
N GLU A 128 3.37 -7.27 -5.25
CA GLU A 128 3.03 -8.65 -5.58
C GLU A 128 1.87 -9.14 -4.70
N SER A 129 1.17 -10.17 -5.15
CA SER A 129 0.17 -10.82 -4.30
C SER A 129 0.84 -11.55 -3.13
N GLU A 130 0.11 -11.80 -2.04
CA GLU A 130 0.65 -12.56 -0.89
C GLU A 130 1.20 -13.93 -1.33
N ALA A 131 0.52 -14.61 -2.26
CA ALA A 131 0.94 -15.89 -2.80
C ALA A 131 2.26 -15.80 -3.58
N SER A 132 2.47 -14.72 -4.32
CA SER A 132 3.69 -14.51 -5.12
C SER A 132 4.89 -14.12 -4.25
N ALA A 133 4.67 -13.28 -3.22
CA ALA A 133 5.73 -12.82 -2.32
C ALA A 133 6.40 -13.99 -1.56
N GLN A 134 5.66 -15.05 -1.25
CA GLN A 134 6.15 -16.25 -0.55
C GLN A 134 7.02 -17.14 -1.46
N LEU A 135 6.76 -17.19 -2.76
CA LEU A 135 7.51 -18.05 -3.70
C LEU A 135 8.96 -17.58 -3.91
N HIS A 136 9.22 -16.28 -3.82
CA HIS A 136 10.56 -15.71 -4.01
C HIS A 136 11.49 -15.95 -2.81
N THR A 137 10.94 -16.25 -1.64
CA THR A 137 11.73 -16.70 -0.47
C THR A 137 12.20 -18.15 -0.58
N ILE A 138 11.58 -18.96 -1.44
CA ILE A 138 11.89 -20.39 -1.60
C ILE A 138 12.96 -20.60 -2.69
N THR A 139 13.05 -19.68 -3.67
CA THR A 139 13.95 -19.83 -4.84
C THR A 139 15.35 -19.25 -4.66
N MET A 140 15.63 -18.48 -3.60
CA MET A 140 16.99 -18.02 -3.28
C MET A 140 17.52 -18.62 -1.98
N PRO A 141 17.96 -19.88 -1.95
CA PRO A 141 19.01 -20.26 -1.01
C PRO A 141 20.23 -19.37 -1.29
N PRO A 142 20.91 -18.82 -0.27
CA PRO A 142 22.20 -18.18 -0.50
C PRO A 142 23.10 -19.22 -1.16
N LEU A 143 23.73 -18.86 -2.29
CA LEU A 143 24.79 -19.65 -2.90
C LEU A 143 25.91 -19.76 -1.87
N LYS A 144 25.84 -20.77 -0.99
CA LYS A 144 26.98 -21.25 -0.24
C LYS A 144 27.90 -21.84 -1.29
N LEU A 145 28.86 -21.03 -1.75
CA LEU A 145 30.05 -21.48 -2.46
C LEU A 145 30.82 -22.44 -1.53
N TRP A 146 30.39 -23.70 -1.46
CA TRP A 146 31.20 -24.77 -0.91
C TRP A 146 32.31 -25.07 -1.92
N ARG A 147 33.45 -24.48 -1.60
CA ARG A 147 34.74 -24.58 -2.26
C ARG A 147 35.19 -26.05 -2.26
N ILE A 148 35.42 -26.56 -3.47
CA ILE A 148 36.31 -27.66 -3.92
C ILE A 148 36.24 -29.07 -3.29
N GLY A 149 36.14 -30.05 -4.20
CA GLY A 149 36.60 -31.43 -4.01
C GLY A 149 36.43 -32.24 -5.29
N ARG A 150 37.33 -32.10 -6.28
CA ARG A 150 37.37 -33.02 -7.44
C ARG A 150 37.77 -34.41 -6.95
N VAL A 151 36.82 -35.34 -6.87
CA VAL A 151 37.14 -36.77 -6.80
C VAL A 151 37.31 -37.28 -8.23
N ARG A 152 38.55 -37.59 -8.63
CA ARG A 152 38.81 -38.39 -9.85
C ARG A 152 38.24 -39.79 -9.60
N ARG A 153 37.15 -40.15 -10.27
CA ARG A 153 36.73 -41.55 -10.40
C ARG A 153 37.73 -42.24 -11.34
N SER A 154 38.61 -43.08 -10.78
CA SER A 154 39.39 -44.01 -11.58
C SER A 154 38.43 -45.08 -12.11
N LEU A 155 38.26 -45.14 -13.43
CA LEU A 155 37.48 -46.17 -14.10
C LEU A 155 38.14 -47.54 -13.85
N THR A 156 37.33 -48.48 -13.40
CA THR A 156 37.64 -49.90 -13.28
C THR A 156 37.98 -50.49 -14.64
N THR A 157 39.16 -51.10 -14.78
CA THR A 157 39.40 -52.17 -15.76
C THR A 157 39.80 -53.42 -15.01
N THR A 158 38.90 -54.40 -15.01
CA THR A 158 39.11 -55.79 -14.57
C THR A 158 40.28 -56.40 -15.35
N ALA A 159 41.45 -56.50 -14.72
CA ALA A 159 42.58 -57.27 -15.24
C ALA A 159 42.50 -58.72 -14.72
N ARG A 160 42.52 -59.66 -15.67
CA ARG A 160 42.67 -61.11 -15.48
C ARG A 160 43.78 -61.44 -14.48
N LYS A 161 43.53 -62.40 -13.59
CA LYS A 161 44.57 -63.19 -12.92
C LYS A 161 45.25 -64.06 -13.99
N GLU A 162 46.48 -63.72 -14.36
CA GLU A 162 47.40 -64.67 -14.98
C GLU A 162 48.26 -65.28 -13.87
N THR A 163 48.03 -66.55 -13.60
CA THR A 163 48.87 -67.35 -12.71
C THR A 163 50.07 -67.84 -13.53
N SER A 164 51.23 -67.19 -13.41
CA SER A 164 52.49 -67.72 -13.94
C SER A 164 53.27 -68.40 -12.83
N ALA A 165 53.41 -69.72 -12.97
CA ALA A 165 54.26 -70.59 -12.17
C ALA A 165 55.75 -70.25 -12.30
N GLY A 166 56.53 -70.52 -11.25
CA GLY A 166 57.96 -70.77 -11.38
C GLY A 166 58.81 -70.31 -10.19
N THR A 167 59.21 -71.26 -9.33
CA THR A 167 60.53 -71.21 -8.67
C THR A 167 60.94 -72.62 -8.23
N TYR A 168 62.13 -72.99 -8.70
CA TYR A 168 63.14 -74.00 -8.29
C TYR A 168 62.76 -75.11 -7.31
#